data_AF-A0A538LRR1-F1
#
_entry.id   AF-A0A538LRR1-F1
#
_cell.length_a   1.000
_cell.length_b   1.000
_cell.length_c   1.000
_cell.angle_alpha   90.00
_cell.angle_beta   90.00
_cell.angle_gamma   90.00
#
_symmetry.space_group_name_H-M   'P 1'
#
loop_
_entity.id
_entity.type
_entity.pdbx_description
1 polymer ?
#
loop_
_entity_poly.entity_id
_entity_poly.type
_entity_poly.pdbx_seq_one_letter_code
_entity_poly.pdbx_strand_id
1 'polypeptide(L)'
;MAIDKETAERIDQPVPAEAEREARLTPAEAVERMRINVPVRGNRKLRTLIERVNTDAQLKGWWHVSNVNAVARMEINDHSWVHIQIVANIALKLLRQLTKHGVEPAMVRDYSMTSDDAEVVVTLAALMHCIGMSIHRHGHEDFSLFLAEPKMRELLTGIYDEPERTVVVSEALQAIISHRADGEPLTTDAGIVRVADALDMAKGRSRIGFERGRVSMHSLSAAAIEDVTITDGEERPVLIEIRMNNSSGLFQSGLEPYVEVVAHIDTETEQRLVPMYRLEV
;
A
#
# COMPACT_ATOMS: atom_id res chain seq x y z
N MET A 1 -29.49 12.52 2.20
CA MET A 1 -29.35 12.32 3.65
C MET A 1 -28.48 13.45 4.19
N ALA A 2 -28.91 14.11 5.26
CA ALA A 2 -28.08 15.09 5.94
C ALA A 2 -26.99 14.34 6.72
N ILE A 3 -25.75 14.77 6.56
CA ILE A 3 -24.58 14.23 7.24
C ILE A 3 -24.74 14.57 8.73
N ASP A 4 -24.51 13.63 9.64
CA ASP A 4 -24.64 13.93 11.07
C ASP A 4 -23.57 14.94 11.51
N LYS A 5 -23.85 15.63 12.62
CA LYS A 5 -23.07 16.78 13.07
C LYS A 5 -21.66 16.42 13.52
N GLU A 6 -21.45 15.20 14.02
CA GLU A 6 -20.14 14.70 14.44
C GLU A 6 -19.30 14.29 13.23
N THR A 7 -19.93 13.69 12.21
CA THR A 7 -19.30 13.48 10.91
C THR A 7 -18.97 14.82 10.26
N ALA A 8 -19.86 15.82 10.31
CA ALA A 8 -19.60 17.18 9.82
C ALA A 8 -18.45 17.89 10.56
N GLU A 9 -18.35 17.73 11.89
CA GLU A 9 -17.25 18.29 12.70
C GLU A 9 -15.92 17.54 12.47
N ARG A 10 -15.93 16.24 12.12
CA ARG A 10 -14.75 15.47 11.68
C ARG A 10 -14.32 15.80 10.25
N ILE A 11 -15.25 16.23 9.39
CA ILE A 11 -15.01 16.73 8.03
C ILE A 11 -14.30 18.10 8.02
N ASP A 12 -14.52 18.90 9.07
CA ASP A 12 -13.92 20.24 9.21
C ASP A 12 -12.50 20.21 9.82
N GLN A 13 -11.97 19.01 10.10
CA GLN A 13 -10.55 18.86 10.42
C GLN A 13 -9.76 18.98 9.10
N PRO A 14 -8.80 19.90 9.00
CA PRO A 14 -8.08 20.12 7.75
C PRO A 14 -7.40 18.82 7.30
N VAL A 15 -7.27 18.64 5.97
CA VAL A 15 -6.21 17.84 5.31
C VAL A 15 -5.02 17.71 6.25
N PRO A 16 -4.35 16.55 6.44
CA PRO A 16 -3.16 16.53 7.26
C PRO A 16 -2.22 17.61 6.72
N ALA A 17 -2.10 18.74 7.42
CA ALA A 17 -1.52 19.98 6.88
C ALA A 17 -0.06 19.76 6.43
N GLU A 18 0.50 18.67 6.89
CA GLU A 18 1.75 18.06 6.52
C GLU A 18 1.83 17.63 5.04
N ALA A 19 0.83 16.95 4.46
CA ALA A 19 0.90 16.48 3.07
C ALA A 19 0.90 17.64 2.05
N GLU A 20 0.08 18.67 2.27
CA GLU A 20 0.11 19.89 1.45
C GLU A 20 1.40 20.69 1.64
N ARG A 21 1.94 20.71 2.87
CA ARG A 21 3.21 21.36 3.16
C ARG A 21 4.38 20.62 2.50
N GLU A 22 4.38 19.29 2.52
CA GLU A 22 5.39 18.46 1.84
C GLU A 22 5.38 18.67 0.33
N ALA A 23 4.19 18.80 -0.28
CA ALA A 23 4.05 19.07 -1.71
C ALA A 23 4.58 20.47 -2.12
N ARG A 24 4.85 21.37 -1.18
CA ARG A 24 5.39 22.72 -1.44
C ARG A 24 6.90 22.84 -1.17
N LEU A 25 7.55 21.80 -0.66
CA LEU A 25 9.00 21.80 -0.42
C LEU A 25 9.75 21.87 -1.76
N THR A 26 10.97 22.41 -1.73
CA THR A 26 11.88 22.23 -2.87
C THR A 26 12.25 20.75 -3.01
N PRO A 27 12.64 20.28 -4.21
CA PRO A 27 13.02 18.88 -4.40
C PRO A 27 14.12 18.41 -3.45
N ALA A 28 15.12 19.26 -3.17
CA ALA A 28 16.21 18.93 -2.26
C ALA A 28 15.72 18.75 -0.81
N GLU A 29 14.92 19.69 -0.31
CA GLU A 29 14.36 19.62 1.05
C GLU A 29 13.41 18.43 1.23
N ALA A 30 12.63 18.10 0.19
CA ALA A 30 11.74 16.96 0.21
C ALA A 30 12.54 15.66 0.32
N VAL A 31 13.51 15.44 -0.58
CA VAL A 31 14.34 14.23 -0.64
C VAL A 31 15.13 14.00 0.64
N GLU A 32 15.65 15.07 1.25
CA GLU A 32 16.44 14.99 2.49
C GLU A 32 15.63 14.44 3.67
N ARG A 33 14.34 14.76 3.75
CA ARG A 33 13.45 14.36 4.86
C ARG A 33 12.96 12.93 4.76
N MET A 34 12.91 12.36 3.56
CA MET A 34 12.32 11.05 3.32
C MET A 34 13.17 9.93 3.91
N ARG A 35 12.55 9.07 4.71
CA ARG A 35 13.21 7.89 5.28
C ARG A 35 12.27 6.69 5.31
N ILE A 36 12.59 5.65 4.54
CA ILE A 36 11.92 4.36 4.64
C ILE A 36 12.55 3.54 5.78
N ASN A 37 11.71 2.99 6.64
CA ASN A 37 12.05 2.08 7.71
C ASN A 37 11.09 0.89 7.72
N VAL A 38 11.62 -0.30 7.47
CA VAL A 38 10.86 -1.56 7.54
C VAL A 38 11.58 -2.55 8.45
N PRO A 39 10.86 -3.45 9.15
CA PRO A 39 11.49 -4.42 10.02
C PRO A 39 12.22 -5.50 9.21
N VAL A 40 13.56 -5.47 9.18
CA VAL A 40 14.36 -6.39 8.34
C VAL A 40 14.53 -7.80 8.92
N ARG A 41 14.25 -8.03 10.22
CA ARG A 41 14.25 -9.33 10.94
C ARG A 41 15.44 -10.32 10.70
N GLY A 42 16.55 -9.86 10.13
CA GLY A 42 17.74 -10.68 9.86
C GLY A 42 18.07 -10.82 8.36
N ASN A 43 17.11 -10.51 7.48
CA ASN A 43 17.29 -10.52 6.04
C ASN A 43 18.30 -9.44 5.62
N ARG A 44 19.51 -9.89 5.25
CA ARG A 44 20.62 -9.00 4.87
C ARG A 44 20.36 -8.34 3.51
N LYS A 45 19.72 -9.06 2.57
CA LYS A 45 19.38 -8.54 1.24
C LYS A 45 18.40 -7.37 1.36
N LEU A 46 17.34 -7.55 2.14
CA LEU A 46 16.36 -6.50 2.44
C LEU A 46 16.99 -5.30 3.15
N ARG A 47 17.90 -5.54 4.11
CA ARG A 47 18.63 -4.45 4.77
C ARG A 47 19.42 -3.60 3.78
N THR A 48 20.24 -4.24 2.93
CA THR A 48 21.03 -3.53 1.92
C THR A 48 20.14 -2.80 0.92
N LEU A 49 19.02 -3.39 0.50
CA LEU A 49 18.03 -2.73 -0.35
C LEU A 49 17.52 -1.43 0.31
N ILE A 50 17.08 -1.49 1.56
CA ILE A 50 16.50 -0.33 2.27
C ILE A 50 17.54 0.77 2.52
N GLU A 51 18.80 0.41 2.76
CA GLU A 51 19.91 1.38 2.85
C GLU A 51 20.11 2.13 1.52
N ARG A 52 20.06 1.41 0.38
CA ARG A 52 20.17 2.01 -0.96
C ARG A 52 18.96 2.88 -1.30
N VAL A 53 17.75 2.40 -1.04
CA VAL A 53 16.51 3.16 -1.21
C VAL A 53 16.55 4.49 -0.44
N ASN A 54 17.04 4.47 0.80
CA ASN A 54 17.16 5.67 1.62
C ASN A 54 18.21 6.67 1.14
N THR A 55 19.15 6.25 0.28
CA THR A 55 20.21 7.10 -0.27
C THR A 55 19.98 7.47 -1.74
N ASP A 56 18.98 6.86 -2.38
CA ASP A 56 18.63 7.13 -3.78
C ASP A 56 17.77 8.40 -3.93
N ALA A 57 18.40 9.47 -4.42
CA ALA A 57 17.73 10.75 -4.64
C ALA A 57 16.70 10.73 -5.79
N GLN A 58 16.90 9.85 -6.79
CA GLN A 58 16.00 9.76 -7.94
C GLN A 58 14.65 9.15 -7.53
N LEU A 59 14.69 8.03 -6.82
CA LEU A 59 13.50 7.33 -6.32
C LEU A 59 12.69 8.23 -5.39
N LYS A 60 13.36 8.90 -4.45
CA LYS A 60 12.74 9.89 -3.56
C LYS A 60 12.16 11.08 -4.33
N GLY A 61 12.84 11.51 -5.39
CA GLY A 61 12.34 12.52 -6.31
C GLY A 61 11.03 12.10 -6.99
N TRP A 62 10.92 10.85 -7.43
CA TRP A 62 9.67 10.33 -7.98
C TRP A 62 8.54 10.35 -6.96
N TRP A 63 8.76 9.91 -5.72
CA TRP A 63 7.73 10.00 -4.68
C TRP A 63 7.29 11.43 -4.41
N HIS A 64 8.23 12.39 -4.41
CA HIS A 64 7.87 13.80 -4.27
C HIS A 64 6.99 14.28 -5.43
N VAL A 65 7.38 14.01 -6.68
CA VAL A 65 6.61 14.43 -7.86
C VAL A 65 5.25 13.74 -7.92
N SER A 66 5.16 12.45 -7.57
CA SER A 66 3.90 11.71 -7.42
C SER A 66 2.97 12.42 -6.43
N ASN A 67 3.49 12.84 -5.27
CA ASN A 67 2.70 13.54 -4.27
C ASN A 67 2.27 14.95 -4.72
N VAL A 68 3.16 15.69 -5.40
CA VAL A 68 2.82 16.99 -6.00
C VAL A 68 1.69 16.84 -7.02
N ASN A 69 1.75 15.81 -7.87
CA ASN A 69 0.69 15.52 -8.82
C ASN A 69 -0.62 15.22 -8.09
N ALA A 70 -0.60 14.30 -7.13
CA ALA A 70 -1.78 13.89 -6.38
C ALA A 70 -2.42 15.06 -5.59
N VAL A 71 -1.65 15.68 -4.70
CA VAL A 71 -2.18 16.66 -3.73
C VAL A 71 -2.32 18.05 -4.35
N ALA A 72 -1.25 18.57 -4.96
CA ALA A 72 -1.23 19.97 -5.40
C ALA A 72 -1.93 20.20 -6.74
N ARG A 73 -1.86 19.24 -7.68
CA ARG A 73 -2.44 19.41 -9.04
C ARG A 73 -3.83 18.80 -9.16
N MET A 74 -4.01 17.60 -8.60
CA MET A 74 -5.25 16.82 -8.78
C MET A 74 -6.22 16.94 -7.60
N GLU A 75 -5.71 17.36 -6.44
CA GLU A 75 -6.49 17.55 -5.22
C GLU A 75 -7.12 16.24 -4.73
N ILE A 76 -6.32 15.17 -4.72
CA ILE A 76 -6.71 13.82 -4.27
C ILE A 76 -5.79 13.37 -3.13
N ASN A 77 -6.09 12.19 -2.58
CA ASN A 77 -5.30 11.56 -1.52
C ASN A 77 -3.82 11.44 -1.92
N ASP A 78 -2.95 11.53 -0.92
CA ASP A 78 -1.52 11.56 -1.13
C ASP A 78 -1.01 10.29 -1.79
N HIS A 79 0.03 10.45 -2.63
CA HIS A 79 0.84 9.35 -3.16
C HIS A 79 2.28 9.61 -2.76
N SER A 80 2.45 9.93 -1.47
CA SER A 80 3.71 10.36 -0.88
C SER A 80 4.59 9.18 -0.45
N TRP A 81 5.81 9.48 -0.01
CA TRP A 81 6.69 8.48 0.59
C TRP A 81 6.11 7.87 1.88
N VAL A 82 5.16 8.55 2.55
CA VAL A 82 4.44 8.04 3.73
C VAL A 82 3.48 6.92 3.32
N HIS A 83 2.72 7.12 2.25
CA HIS A 83 1.91 6.08 1.62
C HIS A 83 2.77 4.86 1.26
N ILE A 84 3.86 5.08 0.53
CA ILE A 84 4.79 4.02 0.15
C ILE A 84 5.36 3.26 1.36
N GLN A 85 5.72 3.97 2.43
CA GLN A 85 6.20 3.38 3.68
C GLN A 85 5.16 2.45 4.32
N ILE A 86 3.89 2.84 4.32
CA ILE A 86 2.82 2.08 4.96
C ILE A 86 2.53 0.82 4.14
N VAL A 87 2.38 0.95 2.83
CA VAL A 87 2.18 -0.19 1.92
C VAL A 87 3.33 -1.20 2.09
N ALA A 88 4.59 -0.74 2.13
CA ALA A 88 5.73 -1.63 2.35
C ALA A 88 5.70 -2.38 3.70
N ASN A 89 5.30 -1.70 4.78
CA ASN A 89 5.16 -2.32 6.10
C ASN A 89 4.02 -3.35 6.15
N ILE A 90 2.87 -3.01 5.56
CA ILE A 90 1.71 -3.90 5.50
C ILE A 90 2.02 -5.12 4.65
N ALA A 91 2.63 -4.94 3.47
CA ALA A 91 3.02 -6.04 2.59
C ALA A 91 3.97 -7.03 3.30
N LEU A 92 5.01 -6.54 3.97
CA LEU A 92 5.91 -7.39 4.76
C LEU A 92 5.20 -8.10 5.91
N LYS A 93 4.27 -7.40 6.58
CA LYS A 93 3.50 -7.99 7.69
C LYS A 93 2.61 -9.13 7.18
N LEU A 94 1.87 -8.91 6.09
CA LEU A 94 1.01 -9.89 5.45
C LEU A 94 1.81 -11.12 4.98
N LEU A 95 2.90 -10.92 4.23
CA LEU A 95 3.77 -12.01 3.78
C LEU A 95 4.25 -12.88 4.95
N ARG A 96 4.69 -12.24 6.04
CA ARG A 96 5.18 -12.95 7.23
C ARG A 96 4.09 -13.67 8.00
N GLN A 97 2.88 -13.15 8.02
CA GLN A 97 1.74 -13.84 8.63
C GLN A 97 1.32 -15.04 7.78
N LEU A 98 1.23 -14.88 6.46
CA LEU A 98 0.90 -15.96 5.54
C LEU A 98 1.92 -17.11 5.61
N THR A 99 3.21 -16.78 5.53
CA THR A 99 4.31 -17.76 5.63
C THR A 99 4.36 -18.47 6.99
N LYS A 100 4.07 -17.76 8.09
CA LYS A 100 3.93 -18.37 9.43
C LYS A 100 2.85 -19.47 9.46
N HIS A 101 1.81 -19.35 8.64
CA HIS A 101 0.72 -20.33 8.52
C HIS A 101 0.91 -21.30 7.34
N GLY A 102 2.12 -21.41 6.81
CA GLY A 102 2.47 -22.39 5.77
C GLY A 102 2.01 -22.02 4.37
N VAL A 103 1.54 -20.79 4.14
CA VAL A 103 1.30 -20.29 2.78
C VAL A 103 2.64 -19.97 2.14
N GLU A 104 2.99 -20.73 1.11
CA GLU A 104 4.29 -20.64 0.44
C GLU A 104 4.31 -19.48 -0.58
N PRO A 105 5.27 -18.53 -0.50
CA PRO A 105 5.42 -17.46 -1.48
C PRO A 105 5.87 -17.98 -2.85
N ALA A 106 5.56 -17.24 -3.92
CA ALA A 106 5.90 -17.62 -5.29
C ALA A 106 7.41 -17.83 -5.50
N MET A 107 8.24 -17.01 -4.85
CA MET A 107 9.70 -17.15 -4.89
C MET A 107 10.18 -18.53 -4.43
N VAL A 108 9.56 -19.09 -3.39
CA VAL A 108 9.90 -20.42 -2.87
C VAL A 108 9.32 -21.50 -3.78
N ARG A 109 8.02 -21.40 -4.08
CA ARG A 109 7.25 -22.40 -4.82
C ARG A 109 7.75 -22.61 -6.25
N ASP A 110 7.96 -21.52 -6.97
CA ASP A 110 8.12 -21.54 -8.43
C ASP A 110 9.60 -21.54 -8.85
N TYR A 111 10.50 -21.04 -7.98
CA TYR A 111 11.91 -20.85 -8.31
C TYR A 111 12.89 -21.49 -7.33
N SER A 112 12.40 -22.19 -6.29
CA SER A 112 13.25 -22.78 -5.23
C SER A 112 14.17 -21.75 -4.54
N MET A 113 13.75 -20.48 -4.52
CA MET A 113 14.40 -19.41 -3.79
C MET A 113 13.90 -19.39 -2.34
N THR A 114 14.28 -18.38 -1.57
CA THR A 114 14.01 -18.32 -0.12
C THR A 114 12.88 -17.35 0.22
N SER A 115 12.30 -17.48 1.43
CA SER A 115 11.36 -16.50 1.95
C SER A 115 11.97 -15.10 2.09
N ASP A 116 13.30 -15.00 2.31
CA ASP A 116 14.01 -13.72 2.30
C ASP A 116 13.96 -13.03 0.92
N ASP A 117 13.90 -13.81 -0.16
CA ASP A 117 13.77 -13.30 -1.53
C ASP A 117 12.35 -12.79 -1.80
N ALA A 118 11.34 -13.48 -1.28
CA ALA A 118 9.95 -13.01 -1.30
C ALA A 118 9.77 -11.67 -0.56
N GLU A 119 10.43 -11.50 0.60
CA GLU A 119 10.44 -10.22 1.31
C GLU A 119 11.02 -9.07 0.47
N VAL A 120 12.05 -9.36 -0.33
CA VAL A 120 12.62 -8.38 -1.26
C VAL A 120 11.65 -8.02 -2.37
N VAL A 121 10.97 -9.01 -2.97
CA VAL A 121 9.99 -8.80 -4.05
C VAL A 121 8.83 -7.92 -3.59
N VAL A 122 8.14 -8.29 -2.49
CA VAL A 122 6.98 -7.52 -2.01
C VAL A 122 7.38 -6.11 -1.57
N THR A 123 8.59 -5.95 -1.01
CA THR A 123 9.10 -4.63 -0.63
C THR A 123 9.41 -3.78 -1.86
N LEU A 124 10.11 -4.32 -2.86
CA LEU A 124 10.42 -3.59 -4.10
C LEU A 124 9.14 -3.16 -4.82
N ALA A 125 8.18 -4.07 -4.96
CA ALA A 125 6.90 -3.78 -5.57
C ALA A 125 6.19 -2.65 -4.82
N ALA A 126 6.05 -2.75 -3.49
CA ALA A 126 5.43 -1.70 -2.68
C ALA A 126 6.14 -0.34 -2.81
N LEU A 127 7.48 -0.32 -2.82
CA LEU A 127 8.28 0.90 -2.95
C LEU A 127 8.11 1.61 -4.31
N MET A 128 7.73 0.87 -5.35
CA MET A 128 7.71 1.35 -6.73
C MET A 128 6.33 1.35 -7.39
N HIS A 129 5.31 0.75 -6.80
CA HIS A 129 4.02 0.54 -7.46
C HIS A 129 3.38 1.82 -8.00
N CYS A 130 3.52 2.93 -7.27
CA CYS A 130 2.94 4.22 -7.61
C CYS A 130 3.93 5.25 -8.21
N ILE A 131 5.16 4.88 -8.61
CA ILE A 131 6.12 5.89 -9.12
C ILE A 131 5.70 6.49 -10.48
N GLY A 132 4.88 5.78 -11.26
CA GLY A 132 4.29 6.31 -12.49
C GLY A 132 3.35 7.51 -12.25
N MET A 133 2.88 7.72 -11.03
CA MET A 133 2.14 8.93 -10.65
C MET A 133 2.97 10.20 -10.85
N SER A 134 4.31 10.08 -10.91
CA SER A 134 5.21 11.19 -11.25
C SER A 134 5.04 11.67 -12.71
N ILE A 135 4.53 10.80 -13.59
CA ILE A 135 4.25 11.09 -14.99
C ILE A 135 2.79 11.53 -15.14
N HIS A 136 1.85 10.65 -14.80
CA HIS A 136 0.41 10.91 -14.92
C HIS A 136 -0.39 9.88 -14.11
N ARG A 137 -1.61 10.24 -13.68
CA ARG A 137 -2.47 9.33 -12.91
C ARG A 137 -3.07 8.19 -13.73
N HIS A 138 -3.59 8.50 -14.90
CA HIS A 138 -4.12 7.48 -15.80
C HIS A 138 -2.96 6.68 -16.39
N GLY A 139 -2.97 5.36 -16.17
CA GLY A 139 -1.91 4.46 -16.60
C GLY A 139 -0.66 4.50 -15.72
N HIS A 140 -0.74 5.03 -14.50
CA HIS A 140 0.42 5.14 -13.61
C HIS A 140 1.04 3.77 -13.30
N GLU A 141 0.24 2.71 -13.28
CA GLU A 141 0.67 1.34 -13.07
C GLU A 141 1.56 0.86 -14.22
N ASP A 142 1.17 1.12 -15.47
CA ASP A 142 1.95 0.81 -16.66
C ASP A 142 3.23 1.68 -16.73
N PHE A 143 3.13 2.96 -16.37
CA PHE A 143 4.28 3.86 -16.31
C PHE A 143 5.29 3.48 -15.23
N SER A 144 4.82 2.94 -14.11
CA SER A 144 5.70 2.40 -13.06
C SER A 144 6.59 1.30 -13.60
N LEU A 145 6.16 0.47 -14.56
CA LEU A 145 6.95 -0.67 -15.04
C LEU A 145 8.29 -0.27 -15.65
N PHE A 146 8.30 0.65 -16.60
CA PHE A 146 9.55 1.04 -17.27
C PHE A 146 10.40 2.02 -16.45
N LEU A 147 9.82 2.71 -15.46
CA LEU A 147 10.62 3.46 -14.48
C LEU A 147 11.27 2.50 -13.47
N ALA A 148 10.52 1.49 -13.04
CA ALA A 148 10.95 0.57 -11.99
C ALA A 148 11.97 -0.44 -12.49
N GLU A 149 11.80 -1.04 -13.66
CA GLU A 149 12.71 -2.08 -14.18
C GLU A 149 14.20 -1.68 -14.11
N PRO A 150 14.63 -0.54 -14.71
CA PRO A 150 16.04 -0.15 -14.65
C PRO A 150 16.47 0.24 -13.24
N LYS A 151 15.59 0.86 -12.44
CA LYS A 151 15.89 1.26 -11.06
C LYS A 151 16.03 0.05 -10.14
N MET A 152 15.19 -0.97 -10.28
CA MET A 152 15.30 -2.21 -9.51
C MET A 152 16.60 -2.92 -9.84
N ARG A 153 16.98 -3.00 -11.13
CA ARG A 153 18.28 -3.58 -11.53
C ARG A 153 19.46 -2.85 -10.91
N GLU A 154 19.43 -1.52 -10.86
CA GLU A 154 20.43 -0.70 -10.17
C GLU A 154 20.49 -1.03 -8.67
N LEU A 155 19.34 -0.92 -7.98
CA LEU A 155 19.25 -1.16 -6.53
C LEU A 155 19.62 -2.59 -6.11
N LEU A 156 19.46 -3.57 -6.99
CA LEU A 156 19.77 -4.98 -6.73
C LEU A 156 21.22 -5.38 -7.10
N THR A 157 22.03 -4.45 -7.61
CA THR A 157 23.42 -4.75 -8.01
C THR A 157 24.25 -5.31 -6.85
N GLY A 158 24.78 -6.53 -6.99
CA GLY A 158 25.54 -7.19 -5.92
C GLY A 158 24.70 -7.74 -4.76
N ILE A 159 23.36 -7.65 -4.84
CA ILE A 159 22.44 -8.41 -3.98
C ILE A 159 22.07 -9.74 -4.65
N TYR A 160 21.86 -9.71 -5.97
CA TYR A 160 21.60 -10.89 -6.81
C TYR A 160 22.45 -10.84 -8.08
N ASP A 161 22.87 -12.01 -8.56
CA ASP A 161 23.43 -12.20 -9.89
C ASP A 161 22.33 -12.64 -10.87
N GLU A 162 22.67 -12.76 -12.15
CA GLU A 162 21.77 -13.41 -13.11
C GLU A 162 21.90 -14.93 -12.99
N PRO A 163 20.78 -15.70 -13.06
CA PRO A 163 19.44 -15.28 -13.49
C PRO A 163 18.50 -14.78 -12.36
N GLU A 164 18.86 -14.91 -11.09
CA GLU A 164 17.97 -14.60 -9.95
C GLU A 164 17.52 -13.14 -9.94
N ARG A 165 18.40 -12.21 -10.34
CA ARG A 165 18.05 -10.79 -10.46
C ARG A 165 16.90 -10.57 -11.43
N THR A 166 16.90 -11.25 -12.58
CA THR A 166 15.81 -11.16 -13.55
C THR A 166 14.50 -11.70 -12.99
N VAL A 167 14.53 -12.80 -12.23
CA VAL A 167 13.34 -13.34 -11.56
C VAL A 167 12.77 -12.35 -10.56
N VAL A 168 13.60 -11.85 -9.63
CA VAL A 168 13.18 -10.87 -8.60
C VAL A 168 12.56 -9.62 -9.23
N VAL A 169 13.18 -9.08 -10.28
CA VAL A 169 12.66 -7.90 -10.99
C VAL A 169 11.33 -8.23 -11.68
N SER A 170 11.22 -9.37 -12.34
CA SER A 170 10.00 -9.76 -13.07
C SER A 170 8.81 -9.96 -12.13
N GLU A 171 9.02 -10.63 -11.00
CA GLU A 171 8.00 -10.85 -9.97
C GLU A 171 7.57 -9.53 -9.32
N ALA A 172 8.51 -8.62 -9.06
CA ALA A 172 8.18 -7.30 -8.53
C ALA A 172 7.40 -6.45 -9.55
N LEU A 173 7.74 -6.50 -10.84
CA LEU A 173 7.00 -5.83 -11.91
C LEU A 173 5.59 -6.44 -12.10
N GLN A 174 5.45 -7.76 -11.96
CA GLN A 174 4.14 -8.41 -11.99
C GLN A 174 3.27 -7.95 -10.81
N ALA A 175 3.84 -7.86 -9.60
CA ALA A 175 3.13 -7.33 -8.45
C ALA A 175 2.72 -5.85 -8.64
N ILE A 176 3.60 -5.03 -9.23
CA ILE A 176 3.24 -3.66 -9.63
C ILE A 176 2.10 -3.69 -10.62
N ILE A 177 2.15 -4.48 -11.69
CA ILE A 177 1.10 -4.35 -12.70
C ILE A 177 -0.27 -4.89 -12.25
N SER A 178 -0.27 -5.83 -11.30
CA SER A 178 -1.49 -6.45 -10.76
C SER A 178 -2.20 -5.62 -9.68
N HIS A 179 -1.61 -4.53 -9.17
CA HIS A 179 -2.31 -3.65 -8.20
C HIS A 179 -3.36 -2.75 -8.86
N ARG A 180 -3.33 -2.59 -10.20
CA ARG A 180 -4.34 -1.82 -10.95
C ARG A 180 -5.76 -2.31 -10.63
N ALA A 181 -6.77 -1.46 -10.76
CA ALA A 181 -8.15 -1.82 -10.38
C ALA A 181 -8.67 -3.11 -11.03
N ASP A 182 -8.39 -3.33 -12.31
CA ASP A 182 -8.72 -4.51 -13.12
C ASP A 182 -7.59 -5.55 -13.18
N GLY A 183 -6.60 -5.43 -12.30
CA GLY A 183 -5.43 -6.29 -12.25
C GLY A 183 -5.76 -7.67 -11.67
N GLU A 184 -5.16 -8.70 -12.24
CA GLU A 184 -5.26 -10.07 -11.74
C GLU A 184 -3.90 -10.48 -11.17
N PRO A 185 -3.75 -10.60 -9.84
CA PRO A 185 -2.54 -11.15 -9.25
C PRO A 185 -2.32 -12.61 -9.68
N LEU A 186 -1.17 -12.88 -10.30
CA LEU A 186 -0.78 -14.26 -10.67
C LEU A 186 -0.08 -15.01 -9.55
N THR A 187 0.34 -14.27 -8.51
CA THR A 187 1.09 -14.77 -7.36
C THR A 187 0.47 -14.26 -6.06
N THR A 188 0.69 -15.02 -4.98
CA THR A 188 0.33 -14.58 -3.63
C THR A 188 1.02 -13.27 -3.27
N ASP A 189 2.28 -13.12 -3.66
CA ASP A 189 3.11 -11.92 -3.48
C ASP A 189 2.49 -10.68 -4.12
N ALA A 190 1.96 -10.80 -5.34
CA ALA A 190 1.21 -9.72 -5.99
C ALA A 190 -0.12 -9.42 -5.31
N GLY A 191 -0.84 -10.44 -4.84
CA GLY A 191 -2.06 -10.27 -4.07
C GLY A 191 -1.80 -9.52 -2.76
N ILE A 192 -0.69 -9.83 -2.09
CA ILE A 192 -0.23 -9.11 -0.89
C ILE A 192 -0.02 -7.63 -1.16
N VAL A 193 0.65 -7.26 -2.25
CA VAL A 193 0.90 -5.85 -2.59
C VAL A 193 -0.41 -5.11 -2.89
N ARG A 194 -1.31 -5.74 -3.64
CA ARG A 194 -2.64 -5.18 -3.93
C ARG A 194 -3.46 -4.94 -2.67
N VAL A 195 -3.47 -5.90 -1.73
CA VAL A 195 -4.15 -5.71 -0.43
C VAL A 195 -3.46 -4.65 0.41
N ALA A 196 -2.13 -4.65 0.46
CA ALA A 196 -1.39 -3.68 1.23
C ALA A 196 -1.66 -2.23 0.79
N ASP A 197 -1.78 -2.00 -0.52
CA ASP A 197 -2.18 -0.72 -1.11
C ASP A 197 -3.60 -0.32 -0.67
N ALA A 198 -4.56 -1.25 -0.84
CA ALA A 198 -5.95 -1.02 -0.43
C ALA A 198 -6.12 -0.75 1.08
N LEU A 199 -5.24 -1.30 1.94
CA LEU A 199 -5.31 -1.08 3.38
C LEU A 199 -4.72 0.27 3.85
N ASP A 200 -4.01 1.01 2.99
CA ASP A 200 -3.50 2.35 3.29
C ASP A 200 -4.59 3.44 3.26
N MET A 201 -5.84 3.06 3.56
CA MET A 201 -7.00 3.95 3.66
C MET A 201 -7.32 4.35 5.11
N ALA A 202 -6.58 3.83 6.09
CA ALA A 202 -6.81 4.09 7.52
C ALA A 202 -6.38 5.50 7.97
N LYS A 203 -7.11 6.07 8.95
CA LYS A 203 -6.79 7.33 9.66
C LYS A 203 -6.79 8.58 8.79
N GLY A 204 -7.88 8.79 8.04
CA GLY A 204 -8.19 10.10 7.45
C GLY A 204 -7.33 10.52 6.26
N ARG A 205 -6.45 9.65 5.77
CA ARG A 205 -5.65 9.86 4.53
C ARG A 205 -6.53 9.90 3.27
N SER A 206 -7.76 9.45 3.43
CA SER A 206 -8.82 9.43 2.43
C SER A 206 -9.61 10.74 2.29
N ARG A 207 -9.32 11.77 3.11
CA ARG A 207 -10.20 12.93 3.32
C ARG A 207 -10.04 14.07 2.31
N ILE A 208 -8.95 14.12 1.54
CA ILE A 208 -8.64 15.26 0.65
C ILE A 208 -9.73 15.47 -0.42
N GLY A 209 -10.18 14.39 -1.05
CA GLY A 209 -11.26 14.48 -2.05
C GLY A 209 -12.62 14.84 -1.44
N PHE A 210 -12.83 14.49 -0.17
CA PHE A 210 -14.08 14.71 0.55
C PHE A 210 -14.26 16.20 0.92
N GLU A 211 -13.22 16.83 1.48
CA GLU A 211 -13.24 18.25 1.89
C GLU A 211 -13.46 19.22 0.72
N ARG A 212 -13.04 18.84 -0.49
CA ARG A 212 -13.17 19.68 -1.70
C ARG A 212 -14.44 19.38 -2.52
N GLY A 213 -15.41 18.66 -1.96
CA GLY A 213 -16.71 18.41 -2.57
C GLY A 213 -16.72 17.37 -3.70
N ARG A 214 -15.62 16.62 -3.90
CA ARG A 214 -15.55 15.50 -4.86
C ARG A 214 -15.93 14.19 -4.15
N VAL A 215 -17.21 14.03 -3.86
CA VAL A 215 -17.73 12.85 -3.17
C VAL A 215 -17.93 11.70 -4.17
N SER A 216 -17.14 10.64 -4.03
CA SER A 216 -17.42 9.32 -4.61
C SER A 216 -17.78 8.32 -3.51
N MET A 217 -18.50 7.24 -3.84
CA MET A 217 -18.80 6.18 -2.87
C MET A 217 -17.52 5.59 -2.25
N HIS A 218 -16.47 5.39 -3.06
CA HIS A 218 -15.16 4.92 -2.60
C HIS A 218 -14.49 5.87 -1.61
N SER A 219 -14.57 7.19 -1.81
CA SER A 219 -14.01 8.18 -0.86
C SER A 219 -14.77 8.24 0.47
N LEU A 220 -16.06 7.87 0.48
CA LEU A 220 -16.89 7.87 1.69
C LEU A 220 -16.55 6.67 2.60
N SER A 221 -16.36 5.49 1.99
CA SER A 221 -15.88 4.25 2.64
C SER A 221 -14.48 4.40 3.22
N ALA A 222 -13.60 5.03 2.44
CA ALA A 222 -12.20 5.25 2.80
C ALA A 222 -12.02 6.20 3.98
N ALA A 223 -12.85 7.24 4.07
CA ALA A 223 -12.80 8.22 5.17
C ALA A 223 -13.30 7.64 6.51
N ALA A 224 -14.00 6.50 6.44
CA ALA A 224 -14.61 5.84 7.59
C ALA A 224 -13.65 4.93 8.35
N ILE A 225 -12.55 4.50 7.72
CA ILE A 225 -11.60 3.56 8.31
C ILE A 225 -10.74 4.28 9.36
N GLU A 226 -10.91 3.89 10.62
CA GLU A 226 -10.16 4.42 11.75
C GLU A 226 -8.87 3.65 12.02
N ASP A 227 -8.90 2.34 11.88
CA ASP A 227 -7.74 1.49 12.16
C ASP A 227 -7.82 0.18 11.38
N VAL A 228 -6.66 -0.33 10.98
CA VAL A 228 -6.52 -1.65 10.34
C VAL A 228 -5.56 -2.46 11.19
N THR A 229 -6.06 -3.56 11.75
CA THR A 229 -5.25 -4.52 12.48
C THR A 229 -5.13 -5.80 11.66
N ILE A 230 -3.94 -6.39 11.67
CA ILE A 230 -3.66 -7.65 10.97
C ILE A 230 -3.13 -8.64 12.02
N THR A 231 -3.82 -9.76 12.18
CA THR A 231 -3.62 -10.79 13.22
C THR A 231 -3.73 -12.19 12.61
N ASP A 232 -3.49 -13.23 13.41
CA ASP A 232 -3.78 -14.60 12.99
C ASP A 232 -5.30 -14.77 12.92
N GLY A 233 -5.81 -15.41 11.86
CA GLY A 233 -7.22 -15.76 11.75
C GLY A 233 -7.56 -17.09 12.42
N GLU A 234 -8.87 -17.34 12.59
CA GLU A 234 -9.38 -18.58 13.18
C GLU A 234 -9.72 -19.63 12.11
N GLU A 235 -10.28 -19.20 10.98
CA GLU A 235 -10.73 -20.04 9.85
C GLU A 235 -9.76 -19.97 8.65
N ARG A 236 -9.17 -18.80 8.40
CA ARG A 236 -8.17 -18.51 7.36
C ARG A 236 -6.85 -18.03 8.02
N PRO A 237 -5.70 -18.19 7.35
CA PRO A 237 -4.39 -17.80 7.87
C PRO A 237 -4.29 -16.39 8.49
N VAL A 238 -4.93 -15.40 7.87
CA VAL A 238 -4.81 -14.00 8.28
C VAL A 238 -6.19 -13.41 8.55
N LEU A 239 -6.33 -12.74 9.67
CA LEU A 239 -7.47 -11.89 9.97
C LEU A 239 -7.06 -10.42 9.78
N ILE A 240 -7.86 -9.71 8.98
CA ILE A 240 -7.78 -8.27 8.78
C ILE A 240 -9.00 -7.66 9.44
N GLU A 241 -8.78 -6.96 10.55
CA GLU A 241 -9.82 -6.22 11.25
C GLU A 241 -9.77 -4.76 10.81
N ILE A 242 -10.87 -4.28 10.25
CA ILE A 242 -11.04 -2.88 9.84
C ILE A 242 -12.02 -2.25 10.81
N ARG A 243 -11.55 -1.31 11.63
CA ARG A 243 -12.44 -0.50 12.47
C ARG A 243 -12.92 0.69 11.67
N MET A 244 -14.24 0.84 11.57
CA MET A 244 -14.90 1.86 10.77
C MET A 244 -15.91 2.65 11.61
N ASN A 245 -16.18 3.90 11.22
CA ASN A 245 -17.22 4.73 11.84
C ASN A 245 -18.49 4.88 10.96
N ASN A 246 -18.51 4.25 9.78
CA ASN A 246 -19.72 4.10 8.96
C ASN A 246 -19.64 2.83 8.09
N SER A 247 -20.78 2.35 7.60
CA SER A 247 -20.88 1.16 6.74
C SER A 247 -20.67 1.51 5.26
N SER A 248 -19.54 1.14 4.67
CA SER A 248 -19.44 0.94 3.21
C SER A 248 -18.07 0.38 2.77
N GLY A 249 -18.07 -0.52 1.77
CA GLY A 249 -16.90 -0.94 1.00
C GLY A 249 -16.57 -2.43 1.06
N LEU A 250 -16.55 -3.10 -0.08
CA LEU A 250 -16.08 -4.48 -0.28
C LEU A 250 -14.81 -4.43 -1.15
N PHE A 251 -13.81 -5.26 -0.84
CA PHE A 251 -12.55 -5.35 -1.59
C PHE A 251 -12.37 -6.75 -2.18
N GLN A 252 -12.03 -6.84 -3.47
CA GLN A 252 -11.56 -8.06 -4.13
C GLN A 252 -10.04 -7.97 -4.29
N SER A 253 -9.34 -9.02 -3.87
CA SER A 253 -7.94 -8.96 -3.43
C SER A 253 -7.01 -10.01 -4.04
N GLY A 254 -7.52 -11.12 -4.58
CA GLY A 254 -6.71 -12.28 -4.97
C GLY A 254 -6.20 -13.11 -3.77
N LEU A 255 -6.46 -12.67 -2.53
CA LEU A 255 -6.12 -13.36 -1.28
C LEU A 255 -7.36 -13.98 -0.60
N GLU A 256 -8.46 -14.08 -1.34
CA GLU A 256 -9.75 -14.63 -0.88
C GLU A 256 -9.57 -15.93 -0.09
N PRO A 257 -8.77 -16.92 -0.54
CA PRO A 257 -8.65 -18.18 0.20
C PRO A 257 -7.89 -18.06 1.53
N TYR A 258 -7.17 -16.96 1.77
CA TYR A 258 -6.19 -16.84 2.84
C TYR A 258 -6.52 -15.79 3.90
N VAL A 259 -7.49 -14.91 3.61
CA VAL A 259 -7.75 -13.72 4.42
C VAL A 259 -9.21 -13.70 4.87
N GLU A 260 -9.42 -13.60 6.18
CA GLU A 260 -10.68 -13.16 6.77
C GLU A 260 -10.66 -11.63 6.87
N VAL A 261 -11.74 -10.98 6.45
CA VAL A 261 -11.94 -9.55 6.68
C VAL A 261 -13.13 -9.37 7.59
N VAL A 262 -12.90 -8.71 8.73
CA VAL A 262 -13.93 -8.35 9.70
C VAL A 262 -13.98 -6.83 9.82
N ALA A 263 -15.14 -6.25 9.52
CA ALA A 263 -15.39 -4.83 9.72
C ALA A 263 -16.18 -4.60 11.01
N HIS A 264 -15.63 -3.80 11.91
CA HIS A 264 -16.29 -3.35 13.15
C HIS A 264 -16.79 -1.92 12.96
N ILE A 265 -18.08 -1.66 13.20
CA ILE A 265 -18.68 -0.32 13.10
C ILE A 265 -18.94 0.21 14.51
N ASP A 266 -18.15 1.19 14.95
CA ASP A 266 -18.40 1.91 16.20
C ASP A 266 -19.29 3.13 15.93
N THR A 267 -20.59 3.00 16.16
CA THR A 267 -21.54 4.13 16.14
C THR A 267 -22.41 4.12 17.39
N GLU A 268 -22.45 5.22 18.15
CA GLU A 268 -23.40 5.41 19.27
C GLU A 268 -24.85 5.65 18.79
N THR A 269 -25.06 5.96 17.51
CA THR A 269 -26.30 6.53 16.98
C THR A 269 -27.09 5.69 15.98
N GLU A 270 -26.62 4.52 15.55
CA GLU A 270 -27.43 3.59 14.74
C GLU A 270 -27.79 2.33 15.52
N GLN A 271 -29.10 2.13 15.72
CA GLN A 271 -29.66 0.94 16.35
C GLN A 271 -29.28 -0.31 15.54
N ARG A 272 -28.40 -1.13 16.13
CA ARG A 272 -28.22 -2.58 15.91
C ARG A 272 -28.54 -3.06 14.49
N LEU A 273 -27.64 -2.77 13.56
CA LEU A 273 -27.38 -3.65 12.43
C LEU A 273 -26.12 -4.47 12.81
N VAL A 274 -26.12 -5.75 12.44
CA VAL A 274 -25.26 -6.82 12.97
C VAL A 274 -23.80 -6.38 13.21
N PRO A 275 -23.23 -6.53 14.43
CA PRO A 275 -21.96 -5.92 14.83
C PRO A 275 -20.70 -6.49 14.16
N MET A 276 -20.83 -7.51 13.31
CA MET A 276 -19.72 -8.20 12.69
C MET A 276 -20.13 -8.62 11.28
N TYR A 277 -19.45 -8.10 10.27
CA TYR A 277 -19.51 -8.61 8.91
C TYR A 277 -18.30 -9.51 8.69
N ARG A 278 -18.50 -10.82 8.59
CA ARG A 278 -17.52 -11.70 7.94
C ARG A 278 -17.76 -11.59 6.45
N LEU A 279 -16.78 -11.03 5.74
CA LEU A 279 -16.85 -10.97 4.30
C LEU A 279 -16.45 -12.33 3.74
N GLU A 280 -17.35 -12.96 2.99
CA GLU A 280 -16.94 -14.00 2.02
C GLU A 280 -16.17 -13.27 0.92
N VAL A 281 -14.86 -13.13 1.16
CA VAL A 281 -13.89 -12.83 0.10
C VAL A 281 -13.77 -14.11 -0.71
#